data_AF-A0A6M0LRB8-F1
#
_entry.id   AF-A0A6M0LRB8-F1
#
_cell.length_a   1.000
_cell.length_b   1.000
_cell.length_c   1.000
_cell.angle_alpha   90.00
_cell.angle_beta   90.00
_cell.angle_gamma   90.00
#
_symmetry.space_group_name_H-M   'P 1'
#
loop_
_entity.id
_entity.type
_entity.pdbx_description
1 polymer ?
#
loop_
_entity_poly.entity_id
_entity_poly.type
_entity_poly.pdbx_seq_one_letter_code
_entity_poly.pdbx_strand_id
1 'polypeptide(L)'
;MRDHTPDFNMQELSTENKELIEKTVRRILVCLADDRQLTSDSLLEFWVEVPGVKRPRGTYRGGFLMPDSFIAIADYFQADMATLVPVPSFSDAESAWNELFDELYYQIEIFTSQIDCSKGITLEFWTGHRNRPEGEWVYAVDTKVELM
;
A
#
# COMPACT_ATOMS: atom_id res chain seq x y z
N MET A 1 -33.43 -13.20 9.32
CA MET A 1 -32.02 -12.77 9.42
C MET A 1 -31.87 -11.62 8.45
N ARG A 2 -31.69 -10.38 8.90
CA ARG A 2 -31.40 -9.28 7.96
C ARG A 2 -29.97 -9.46 7.50
N ASP A 3 -29.79 -9.56 6.20
CA ASP A 3 -28.48 -9.53 5.58
C ASP A 3 -27.86 -8.17 5.92
N HIS A 4 -26.84 -8.18 6.79
CA HIS A 4 -26.10 -7.00 7.22
C HIS A 4 -24.84 -6.80 6.39
N THR A 5 -24.75 -7.47 5.23
CA THR A 5 -23.66 -7.24 4.27
C THR A 5 -23.70 -5.75 3.89
N PRO A 6 -22.68 -4.96 4.26
CA PRO A 6 -22.63 -3.56 3.87
C PRO A 6 -22.62 -3.50 2.35
N ASP A 7 -23.50 -2.69 1.78
CA ASP A 7 -23.55 -2.46 0.34
C ASP A 7 -22.36 -1.56 -0.02
N PHE A 8 -21.20 -2.18 -0.26
CA PHE A 8 -20.01 -1.48 -0.72
C PHE A 8 -20.21 -1.15 -2.19
N ASN A 9 -20.61 0.08 -2.49
CA ASN A 9 -20.46 0.63 -3.84
C ASN A 9 -18.95 0.83 -4.08
N MET A 10 -18.27 -0.25 -4.48
CA MET A 10 -16.89 -0.22 -4.93
C MET A 10 -16.78 0.80 -6.06
N GLN A 11 -15.96 1.82 -5.86
CA GLN A 11 -15.61 2.77 -6.91
C GLN A 11 -14.26 2.35 -7.44
N GLU A 12 -14.25 1.84 -8.68
CA GLU A 12 -13.01 1.43 -9.33
C GLU A 12 -12.09 2.65 -9.51
N LEU A 13 -10.80 2.47 -9.25
CA LEU A 13 -9.81 3.48 -9.56
C LEU A 13 -9.77 3.75 -11.06
N SER A 14 -9.74 5.03 -11.45
CA SER A 14 -9.51 5.42 -12.83
C SER A 14 -8.16 4.88 -13.33
N THR A 15 -8.04 4.67 -14.64
CA THR A 15 -6.77 4.24 -15.26
C THR A 15 -5.62 5.18 -14.90
N GLU A 16 -5.88 6.50 -14.89
CA GLU A 16 -4.88 7.51 -14.51
C GLU A 16 -4.40 7.35 -13.07
N ASN A 17 -5.31 7.05 -12.14
CA ASN A 17 -4.97 6.79 -10.74
C ASN A 17 -4.18 5.49 -10.58
N LYS A 18 -4.56 4.42 -11.30
CA LYS A 18 -3.82 3.15 -11.33
C LYS A 18 -2.38 3.38 -11.80
N GLU A 19 -2.19 4.00 -12.96
CA GLU A 19 -0.86 4.32 -13.51
C GLU A 19 0.01 5.17 -12.56
N LEU A 20 -0.58 6.16 -11.89
CA LEU A 20 0.12 7.00 -10.91
C LEU A 20 0.59 6.18 -9.69
N ILE A 21 -0.27 5.30 -9.19
CA ILE A 21 0.05 4.40 -8.08
C ILE A 21 1.17 3.44 -8.50
N GLU A 22 1.07 2.78 -9.66
CA GLU A 22 2.10 1.85 -10.15
C GLU A 22 3.46 2.52 -10.23
N LYS A 23 3.51 3.66 -10.92
CA LYS A 23 4.76 4.39 -11.10
C LYS A 23 5.38 4.77 -9.75
N THR A 24 4.55 5.16 -8.80
CA THR A 24 4.99 5.56 -7.46
C THR A 24 5.52 4.37 -6.67
N VAL A 25 4.75 3.29 -6.59
CA VAL A 25 5.12 2.08 -5.83
C VAL A 25 6.33 1.38 -6.45
N ARG A 26 6.40 1.25 -7.78
CA ARG A 26 7.59 0.71 -8.47
C ARG A 26 8.83 1.50 -8.09
N ARG A 27 8.76 2.84 -8.13
CA ARG A 27 9.89 3.70 -7.74
C ARG A 27 10.29 3.46 -6.29
N ILE A 28 9.32 3.43 -5.37
CA ILE A 28 9.55 3.24 -3.94
C ILE A 28 10.26 1.90 -3.67
N LEU A 29 9.75 0.80 -4.23
CA LEU A 29 10.30 -0.53 -3.98
C LEU A 29 11.65 -0.74 -4.67
N VAL A 30 11.87 -0.15 -5.85
CA VAL A 30 13.20 -0.13 -6.48
C VAL A 30 14.20 0.61 -5.59
N CYS A 31 13.85 1.79 -5.07
CA CYS A 31 14.72 2.51 -4.12
C CYS A 31 15.02 1.68 -2.86
N LEU A 32 14.01 1.02 -2.29
CA LEU A 32 14.17 0.14 -1.13
C LEU A 32 15.15 -1.02 -1.40
N ALA A 33 15.06 -1.62 -2.59
CA ALA A 33 15.97 -2.68 -3.03
C ALA A 33 17.38 -2.14 -3.29
N ASP A 34 17.50 -1.03 -4.02
CA ASP A 34 18.76 -0.35 -4.35
C ASP A 34 19.56 0.00 -3.08
N ASP A 35 18.87 0.50 -2.05
CA ASP A 35 19.44 0.85 -0.74
C ASP A 35 19.76 -0.38 0.14
N ARG A 36 19.48 -1.60 -0.35
CA ARG A 36 19.67 -2.88 0.35
C ARG A 36 18.88 -2.97 1.66
N GLN A 37 17.71 -2.33 1.68
CA GLN A 37 16.83 -2.29 2.85
C GLN A 37 15.60 -3.21 2.70
N LEU A 38 15.46 -3.87 1.55
CA LEU A 38 14.44 -4.88 1.34
C LEU A 38 14.80 -6.16 2.11
N THR A 39 13.92 -6.54 3.02
CA THR A 39 14.04 -7.72 3.89
C THR A 39 12.77 -8.57 3.82
N SER A 40 12.78 -9.77 4.39
CA SER A 40 11.58 -10.61 4.48
C SER A 40 10.44 -9.98 5.29
N ASP A 41 10.79 -9.06 6.20
CA ASP A 41 9.82 -8.36 7.05
C ASP A 41 9.38 -7.03 6.42
N SER A 42 9.74 -6.79 5.16
CA SER A 42 9.43 -5.54 4.50
C SER A 42 7.96 -5.45 4.08
N LEU A 43 7.33 -4.32 4.40
CA LEU A 43 5.93 -4.05 4.12
C LEU A 43 5.80 -2.82 3.22
N LEU A 44 4.79 -2.84 2.34
CA LEU A 44 4.23 -1.65 1.71
C LEU A 44 2.96 -1.30 2.46
N GLU A 45 2.97 -0.20 3.18
CA GLU A 45 1.83 0.30 3.95
C GLU A 45 1.22 1.51 3.27
N PHE A 46 -0.08 1.71 3.43
CA PHE A 46 -0.73 2.94 3.00
C PHE A 46 -1.78 3.47 3.97
N TRP A 47 -1.99 4.78 3.90
CA TRP A 47 -3.05 5.52 4.56
C TRP A 47 -3.87 6.29 3.53
N VAL A 48 -5.16 6.39 3.78
CA VAL A 48 -6.12 7.15 2.97
C VAL A 48 -6.51 8.41 3.73
N GLU A 49 -6.01 9.56 3.27
CA GLU A 49 -6.41 10.86 3.77
C GLU A 49 -7.51 11.46 2.88
N VAL A 50 -8.61 11.89 3.51
CA VAL A 50 -9.71 12.59 2.82
C VAL A 50 -9.82 14.01 3.39
N PRO A 51 -9.70 15.05 2.55
CA PRO A 51 -9.85 16.43 2.97
C PRO A 51 -11.17 16.68 3.72
N GLY A 52 -11.04 17.33 4.88
CA GLY A 52 -12.18 17.66 5.74
C GLY A 52 -12.75 16.49 6.53
N VAL A 53 -12.25 15.27 6.36
CA VAL A 53 -12.62 14.13 7.22
C VAL A 53 -11.51 13.92 8.25
N LYS A 54 -11.80 14.24 9.52
CA LYS A 54 -10.94 13.85 10.63
C LYS A 54 -11.12 12.36 10.90
N ARG A 55 -10.50 11.51 10.09
CA ARG A 55 -10.22 10.12 10.52
C ARG A 55 -9.00 10.18 11.44
N PRO A 56 -9.00 9.50 12.60
CA PRO A 56 -7.74 9.25 13.27
C PRO A 56 -6.84 8.59 12.22
N ARG A 57 -5.67 9.17 11.95
CA ARG A 57 -4.67 8.49 11.11
C ARG A 57 -4.51 7.12 11.76
N GLY A 58 -4.76 6.06 11.00
CA GLY A 58 -4.67 4.71 11.52
C GLY A 58 -5.63 4.34 12.65
N THR A 59 -5.65 3.06 12.96
CA THR A 59 -6.19 2.59 14.24
C THR A 59 -5.12 2.75 15.30
N TYR A 60 -5.31 3.61 16.30
CA TYR A 60 -4.46 3.61 17.48
C TYR A 60 -4.68 2.32 18.27
N ARG A 61 -3.79 1.34 18.12
CA ARG A 61 -3.86 0.06 18.84
C ARG A 61 -2.63 -0.07 19.73
N GLY A 62 -2.84 -0.10 21.04
CA GLY A 62 -1.75 -0.25 22.01
C GLY A 62 -0.78 0.94 22.09
N GLY A 63 -1.18 2.12 21.60
CA GLY A 63 -0.33 3.33 21.58
C GLY A 63 0.35 3.62 20.24
N PHE A 64 0.14 2.78 19.22
CA PHE A 64 0.82 2.88 17.93
C PHE A 64 -0.11 3.23 16.77
N LEU A 65 0.42 4.01 15.83
CA LEU A 65 -0.23 4.35 14.57
C LEU A 65 -0.19 3.15 13.60
N MET A 66 -1.34 2.58 13.31
CA MET A 66 -1.48 1.50 12.32
C MET A 66 -1.76 2.08 10.92
N PRO A 67 -1.33 1.45 9.83
CA PRO A 67 -1.80 1.82 8.51
C PRO A 67 -3.28 1.48 8.33
N ASP A 68 -3.90 2.04 7.30
CA ASP A 68 -5.22 1.58 6.88
C ASP A 68 -5.10 0.17 6.32
N SER A 69 -4.05 -0.10 5.53
CA SER A 69 -3.70 -1.45 5.10
C SER A 69 -2.21 -1.60 4.78
N PHE A 70 -1.79 -2.85 4.55
CA PHE A 70 -0.43 -3.18 4.15
C PHE A 70 -0.39 -4.41 3.23
N ILE A 71 0.69 -4.53 2.48
CA ILE A 71 1.06 -5.68 1.66
C ILE A 71 2.46 -6.15 2.09
N ALA A 72 2.63 -7.46 2.29
CA ALA A 72 3.94 -8.03 2.53
C ALA A 72 4.70 -8.16 1.20
N ILE A 73 5.79 -7.40 1.05
CA ILE A 73 6.53 -7.36 -0.22
C ILE A 73 7.15 -8.73 -0.51
N ALA A 74 7.52 -9.48 0.53
CA ALA A 74 8.08 -10.81 0.46
C ALA A 74 7.15 -11.87 -0.16
N ASP A 75 5.86 -11.60 -0.28
CA ASP A 75 4.92 -12.49 -0.97
C ASP A 75 5.07 -12.40 -2.50
N TYR A 76 5.69 -11.33 -3.00
CA TYR A 76 5.81 -11.01 -4.43
C TYR A 76 7.26 -10.97 -4.90
N PHE A 77 8.14 -10.37 -4.11
CA PHE A 77 9.53 -10.10 -4.48
C PHE A 77 10.51 -10.47 -3.37
N GLN A 78 11.68 -10.90 -3.78
CA GLN A 78 12.87 -11.05 -2.96
C GLN A 78 13.96 -10.09 -3.45
N ALA A 79 14.84 -9.67 -2.53
CA ALA A 79 16.03 -8.90 -2.89
C ALA A 79 17.12 -9.84 -3.45
N ASP A 80 17.66 -9.49 -4.61
CA ASP A 80 18.91 -10.05 -5.14
C ASP A 80 19.83 -8.93 -5.58
N MET A 81 21.00 -8.80 -4.94
CA MET A 81 22.04 -7.83 -5.32
C MET A 81 21.53 -6.40 -5.59
N ALA A 82 20.61 -5.93 -4.74
CA ALA A 82 19.94 -4.63 -4.83
C ALA A 82 18.88 -4.49 -5.95
N THR A 83 18.39 -5.61 -6.47
CA THR A 83 17.30 -5.66 -7.45
C THR A 83 16.11 -6.45 -6.91
N LEU A 84 14.91 -6.13 -7.39
CA LEU A 84 13.69 -6.88 -7.12
C LEU A 84 13.61 -8.07 -8.06
N VAL A 85 13.63 -9.27 -7.49
CA VAL A 85 13.45 -10.52 -8.23
C VAL A 85 12.13 -11.15 -7.78
N PRO A 86 11.26 -11.60 -8.70
CA PRO A 86 10.03 -12.26 -8.32
C PRO A 86 10.31 -13.50 -7.46
N VAL A 87 9.41 -13.80 -6.52
CA VAL A 87 9.47 -15.06 -5.77
C VAL A 87 9.18 -16.27 -6.68
N PRO A 88 9.56 -17.50 -6.30
CA PRO A 88 9.45 -18.67 -7.17
C PRO A 88 8.03 -19.04 -7.65
N SER A 89 6.98 -18.51 -7.02
CA SER A 89 5.59 -18.71 -7.45
C SER A 89 5.25 -17.94 -8.73
N PHE A 90 6.04 -16.93 -9.10
CA PHE A 90 5.82 -16.14 -10.31
C PHE A 90 6.83 -16.53 -11.41
N SER A 91 6.35 -16.57 -12.65
CA SER A 91 7.18 -16.88 -13.83
C SER A 91 8.14 -15.76 -14.21
N ASP A 92 7.77 -14.52 -13.89
CA ASP A 92 8.47 -13.29 -14.28
C ASP A 92 8.08 -12.12 -13.37
N ALA A 93 8.83 -11.03 -13.46
CA ALA A 93 8.64 -9.87 -12.61
C ALA A 93 7.33 -9.12 -12.88
N GLU A 94 6.88 -9.06 -14.13
CA GLU A 94 5.65 -8.35 -14.48
C GLU A 94 4.42 -9.05 -13.93
N SER A 95 4.40 -10.38 -13.91
CA SER A 95 3.35 -11.16 -13.27
C SER A 95 3.27 -10.89 -11.76
N ALA A 96 4.42 -10.82 -11.07
CA ALA A 96 4.47 -10.48 -9.64
C ALA A 96 4.01 -9.04 -9.38
N TRP A 97 4.35 -8.10 -10.27
CA TRP A 97 3.88 -6.72 -10.19
C TRP A 97 2.38 -6.61 -10.36
N ASN A 98 1.81 -7.29 -11.37
CA ASN A 98 0.37 -7.24 -11.64
C ASN A 98 -0.43 -7.74 -10.44
N GLU A 99 -0.04 -8.85 -9.83
CA GLU A 99 -0.74 -9.41 -8.66
C GLU A 99 -0.60 -8.52 -7.42
N LEU A 100 0.58 -7.92 -7.20
CA LEU A 100 0.77 -6.93 -6.14
C LEU A 100 -0.14 -5.71 -6.36
N PHE A 101 -0.26 -5.24 -7.61
CA PHE A 101 -1.09 -4.08 -7.93
C PHE A 101 -2.57 -4.39 -7.85
N ASP A 102 -3.02 -5.56 -8.31
CA ASP A 102 -4.42 -5.98 -8.18
C ASP A 102 -4.83 -6.05 -6.71
N GLU A 103 -3.98 -6.61 -5.83
CA GLU A 103 -4.23 -6.57 -4.38
C GLU A 103 -4.27 -5.13 -3.86
N LEU A 104 -3.30 -4.30 -4.23
CA LEU A 104 -3.22 -2.92 -3.75
C LEU A 104 -4.43 -2.08 -4.17
N TYR A 105 -4.84 -2.18 -5.43
CA TYR A 105 -6.03 -1.50 -5.94
C TYR A 105 -7.26 -1.94 -5.20
N TYR A 106 -7.44 -3.25 -5.05
CA TYR A 106 -8.60 -3.78 -4.34
C TYR A 106 -8.67 -3.26 -2.91
N GLN A 107 -7.55 -3.23 -2.18
CA GLN A 107 -7.49 -2.67 -0.84
C GLN A 107 -7.82 -1.16 -0.85
N ILE A 108 -7.20 -0.36 -1.73
CA ILE A 108 -7.47 1.08 -1.84
C ILE A 108 -8.95 1.34 -2.12
N GLU A 109 -9.54 0.63 -3.08
CA GLU A 109 -10.93 0.75 -3.48
C GLU A 109 -11.89 0.44 -2.32
N ILE A 110 -11.56 -0.55 -1.47
CA ILE A 110 -12.33 -0.81 -0.23
C ILE A 110 -12.29 0.41 0.71
N PHE A 111 -11.12 1.00 0.92
CA PHE A 111 -10.98 2.13 1.83
C PHE A 111 -11.59 3.42 1.28
N THR A 112 -11.67 3.56 -0.04
CA THR A 112 -12.25 4.71 -0.75
C THR A 112 -13.73 4.53 -1.13
N SER A 113 -14.30 3.32 -1.05
CA SER A 113 -15.66 3.02 -1.54
C SER A 113 -16.78 3.86 -0.93
N GLN A 114 -16.59 4.37 0.29
CA GLN A 114 -17.59 5.18 1.01
C GLN A 114 -17.26 6.68 1.00
N ILE A 115 -16.20 7.07 0.28
CA ILE A 115 -15.73 8.44 0.21
C ILE A 115 -16.30 9.09 -1.04
N ASP A 116 -16.87 10.28 -0.87
CA ASP A 116 -17.26 11.11 -2.01
C ASP A 116 -15.98 11.64 -2.69
N CYS A 117 -15.66 11.11 -3.87
CA CYS A 117 -14.48 11.45 -4.66
C CYS A 117 -14.38 12.94 -5.01
N SER A 118 -15.46 13.72 -4.87
CA SER A 118 -15.42 15.18 -5.04
C SER A 118 -14.50 15.91 -4.06
N LYS A 119 -14.04 15.24 -2.99
CA LYS A 119 -13.19 15.85 -1.96
C LYS A 119 -11.68 15.73 -2.22
N GLY A 120 -11.26 15.08 -3.30
CA GLY A 120 -9.85 14.69 -3.50
C GLY A 120 -9.45 13.63 -2.47
N ILE A 121 -8.62 12.67 -2.85
CA ILE A 121 -8.13 11.63 -1.93
C ILE A 121 -6.62 11.63 -2.00
N THR A 122 -5.94 11.65 -0.85
CA THR A 122 -4.49 11.50 -0.80
C THR A 122 -4.14 10.13 -0.24
N LEU A 123 -3.39 9.36 -1.01
CA LEU A 123 -2.74 8.15 -0.51
C LEU A 123 -1.36 8.51 -0.02
N GLU A 124 -1.00 8.01 1.15
CA GLU A 124 0.34 8.13 1.73
C GLU A 124 0.93 6.73 1.81
N PHE A 125 1.99 6.46 1.05
CA PHE A 125 2.68 5.17 1.01
C PHE A 125 3.93 5.20 1.88
N TRP A 126 4.09 4.18 2.71
CA TRP A 126 5.30 3.95 3.48
C TRP A 126 5.85 2.56 3.20
N THR A 127 7.17 2.43 3.10
CA THR A 127 7.80 1.11 3.04
C THR A 127 9.07 1.00 3.84
N GLY A 128 9.34 -0.22 4.31
CA GLY A 128 10.55 -0.60 5.03
C GLY A 128 10.26 -1.80 5.90
N HIS A 129 10.84 -1.88 7.11
CA HIS A 129 10.51 -2.92 8.09
C HIS A 129 10.25 -2.32 9.49
N ARG A 130 9.27 -2.86 10.21
CA ARG A 130 8.91 -2.42 11.56
C ARG A 130 9.64 -3.26 12.60
N ASN A 131 10.33 -2.62 13.53
CA ASN A 131 10.75 -3.31 14.75
C ASN A 131 9.54 -3.44 15.69
N ARG A 132 9.11 -4.66 15.99
CA ARG A 132 8.20 -4.88 17.13
C ARG A 132 9.03 -4.94 18.43
N PRO A 133 8.57 -4.33 19.54
CA PRO A 133 7.19 -3.91 19.84
C PRO A 133 6.89 -2.41 19.70
N GLU A 134 7.84 -1.58 19.26
CA GLU A 134 7.73 -0.11 19.28
C GLU A 134 7.02 0.48 18.05
N GLY A 135 6.76 -0.33 17.01
CA GLY A 135 5.98 0.09 15.85
C GLY A 135 6.66 1.15 14.98
N GLU A 136 7.92 1.47 15.25
CA GLU A 136 8.74 2.38 14.48
C GLU A 136 9.31 1.69 13.24
N TRP A 137 9.30 2.42 12.13
CA TRP A 137 9.99 2.03 10.92
C TRP A 137 11.50 2.20 11.11
N VAL A 138 12.25 1.13 10.87
CA VAL A 138 13.73 1.17 10.90
C VAL A 138 14.28 1.86 9.66
N TYR A 139 13.57 1.73 8.54
CA TYR A 139 13.79 2.44 7.29
C TYR A 139 12.41 2.78 6.73
N ALA A 140 12.20 4.00 6.23
CA ALA A 140 10.91 4.46 5.75
C ALA A 140 11.08 5.31 4.50
N VAL A 141 10.43 4.93 3.40
CA VAL A 141 10.20 5.82 2.25
C VAL A 141 8.76 6.29 2.30
N ASP A 142 8.54 7.57 2.60
CA ASP A 142 7.23 8.22 2.59
C ASP A 142 6.99 8.89 1.23
N THR A 143 5.86 8.61 0.59
CA THR A 143 5.43 9.31 -0.62
C THR A 143 3.92 9.47 -0.64
N LYS A 144 3.47 10.69 -0.96
CA LYS A 144 2.05 11.02 -1.12
C LYS A 144 1.65 11.10 -2.58
N VAL A 145 0.48 10.59 -2.92
CA VAL A 145 -0.15 10.74 -4.23
C VAL A 145 -1.58 11.22 -4.07
N GLU A 146 -1.97 12.18 -4.88
CA GLU A 146 -3.35 12.66 -4.94
C GLU A 146 -4.08 11.89 -6.05
N LEU A 147 -5.19 11.26 -5.69
CA LEU A 147 -6.11 10.62 -6.63
C LEU A 147 -7.00 11.70 -7.24
N MET A 148 -7.10 11.69 -8.57
CA MET A 148 -7.89 12.63 -9.37
C MET A 148 -9.23 12.05 -9.77
#